data_AF-A0A915UIG8-F1
#
_entry.id   AF-A0A915UIG8-F1
#
_cell.length_a   1.000
_cell.length_b   1.000
_cell.length_c   1.000
_cell.angle_alpha   90.00
_cell.angle_beta   90.00
_cell.angle_gamma   90.00
#
_symmetry.space_group_name_H-M   'P 1'
#
loop_
_entity.id
_entity.type
_entity.pdbx_description
1 polymer ?
#
loop_
_entity_poly.entity_id
_entity_poly.type
_entity_poly.pdbx_seq_one_letter_code
_entity_poly.pdbx_strand_id
1 'polypeptide(L)'
;MRASSVSCPYSGRVLGQDVPFEVDHFLPWSFVLHDQLWNLIPCDPEVNRIKRRSLADKRYVLTVGHIQADALALTAKMTSEGEFRRIAESHVLALQLPASTLRGESTADREQVSRAFERTVTPLWDLAASHGFPGPWLFRG
;
A
#
# COMPACT_ATOMS: atom_id res chain seq x y z
N MET A 1 12.54 -16.73 -13.91
CA MET A 1 11.82 -15.53 -13.45
C MET A 1 12.77 -14.76 -12.53
N ARG A 2 13.10 -13.49 -12.82
CA ARG A 2 13.83 -12.67 -11.85
C ARG A 2 12.87 -12.35 -10.72
N ALA A 3 13.23 -12.70 -9.49
CA ALA A 3 12.45 -12.30 -8.33
C ALA A 3 12.48 -10.76 -8.26
N SER A 4 11.32 -10.12 -8.48
CA SER A 4 11.18 -8.70 -8.20
C SER A 4 11.39 -8.52 -6.70
N SER A 5 12.47 -7.85 -6.31
CA SER A 5 12.74 -7.54 -4.90
C SER A 5 11.77 -6.46 -4.44
N VAL A 6 11.02 -6.73 -3.38
CA VAL A 6 10.15 -5.73 -2.74
C VAL A 6 10.93 -5.08 -1.60
N SER A 7 10.88 -3.76 -1.47
CA SER A 7 11.51 -3.05 -0.35
C SER A 7 10.47 -2.54 0.63
N CYS A 8 10.83 -2.52 1.91
CA CYS A 8 10.05 -1.85 2.95
C CYS A 8 9.86 -0.37 2.57
N PRO A 9 8.62 0.14 2.50
CA PRO A 9 8.35 1.52 2.06
C PRO A 9 8.92 2.58 3.00
N TYR A 10 9.17 2.21 4.27
CA TYR A 10 9.63 3.14 5.30
C TYR A 10 11.16 3.18 5.43
N SER A 11 11.79 2.00 5.50
CA SER A 11 13.25 1.88 5.72
C SER A 11 14.05 1.66 4.44
N GLY A 12 13.41 1.31 3.32
CA GLY A 12 14.07 0.96 2.07
C GLY A 12 14.77 -0.41 2.07
N ARG A 13 14.78 -1.12 3.20
CA ARG A 13 15.36 -2.47 3.30
C ARG A 13 14.67 -3.44 2.34
N VAL A 14 15.45 -4.22 1.61
CA VAL A 14 14.94 -5.28 0.74
C VAL A 14 14.32 -6.39 1.58
N LEU A 15 13.11 -6.81 1.21
CA LEU A 15 12.32 -7.91 1.77
C LEU A 15 12.34 -9.10 0.78
N GLY A 16 12.18 -10.34 1.26
CA GLY A 16 12.23 -11.51 0.37
C GLY A 16 12.18 -12.86 1.10
N GLN A 17 12.43 -13.95 0.38
CA GLN A 17 12.30 -15.32 0.92
C GLN A 17 13.17 -15.58 2.16
N ASP A 18 14.36 -14.98 2.22
CA ASP A 18 15.30 -15.16 3.35
C ASP A 18 15.31 -13.95 4.32
N VAL A 19 14.46 -12.95 4.09
CA VAL A 19 14.40 -11.74 4.92
C VAL A 19 12.98 -11.63 5.50
N PRO A 20 12.81 -11.69 6.83
CA PRO A 20 11.48 -11.64 7.44
C PRO A 20 10.79 -10.33 7.09
N PHE A 21 9.49 -10.43 6.82
CA PHE A 21 8.60 -9.29 6.63
C PHE A 21 7.29 -9.51 7.38
N GLU A 22 6.63 -8.41 7.70
CA GLU A 22 5.26 -8.38 8.22
C GLU A 22 4.36 -7.56 7.31
N VAL A 23 3.06 -7.64 7.54
CA VAL A 23 2.08 -6.77 6.88
C VAL A 23 1.79 -5.60 7.81
N ASP A 24 1.99 -4.38 7.31
CA ASP A 24 1.59 -3.13 7.96
C ASP A 24 0.29 -2.61 7.34
N HIS A 25 -0.54 -1.96 8.16
CA HIS A 25 -1.64 -1.12 7.69
C HIS A 25 -1.13 0.32 7.54
N PHE A 26 -1.09 0.85 6.32
CA PHE A 26 -0.55 2.19 6.07
C PHE A 26 -1.28 3.25 6.92
N LEU A 27 -2.62 3.30 6.80
CA LEU A 27 -3.49 3.94 7.77
C LEU A 27 -3.75 2.98 8.94
N PRO A 28 -3.74 3.45 10.20
CA PRO A 28 -3.93 2.59 11.36
C PRO A 28 -5.20 1.74 11.28
N TRP A 29 -5.09 0.43 11.55
CA TRP A 29 -6.26 -0.47 11.56
C TRP A 29 -7.37 0.03 12.52
N SER A 30 -6.99 0.57 13.68
CA SER A 30 -7.96 1.15 14.63
C SER A 30 -8.69 2.40 14.13
N PHE A 31 -8.27 2.97 12.99
CA PHE A 31 -8.98 4.04 12.28
C PHE A 31 -9.86 3.48 11.15
N VAL A 32 -9.32 2.62 10.29
CA VAL A 32 -10.05 2.10 9.10
C VAL A 32 -10.97 0.92 9.40
N LEU A 33 -10.74 0.20 10.51
CA LEU A 33 -11.55 -0.92 11.01
C LEU A 33 -11.73 -2.09 10.03
N HIS A 34 -10.78 -2.29 9.11
CA HIS A 34 -10.83 -3.37 8.13
C HIS A 34 -9.42 -3.80 7.67
N ASP A 35 -9.35 -4.99 7.07
CA ASP A 35 -8.13 -5.57 6.49
C ASP A 35 -8.15 -5.56 4.95
N GLN A 36 -8.76 -4.53 4.36
CA GLN A 36 -8.80 -4.39 2.90
C GLN A 36 -7.40 -4.18 2.31
N LEU A 37 -7.13 -4.90 1.22
CA LEU A 37 -5.79 -5.01 0.61
C LEU A 37 -5.18 -3.68 0.17
N TRP A 38 -6.01 -2.70 -0.22
CA TRP A 38 -5.52 -1.38 -0.63
C TRP A 38 -4.73 -0.67 0.47
N ASN A 39 -4.96 -0.99 1.75
CA ASN A 39 -4.27 -0.38 2.88
C ASN A 39 -3.13 -1.24 3.46
N LEU A 40 -2.88 -2.43 2.90
CA LEU A 40 -1.88 -3.39 3.41
C LEU A 40 -0.59 -3.33 2.61
N ILE A 41 0.56 -3.28 3.29
CA ILE A 41 1.88 -3.24 2.66
C ILE A 41 2.88 -4.17 3.36
N PRO A 42 3.83 -4.77 2.65
CA PRO A 42 4.93 -5.48 3.28
C PRO A 42 5.89 -4.50 3.96
N CYS A 43 6.28 -4.79 5.19
CA CYS A 43 7.12 -3.94 6.02
C CYS A 43 8.18 -4.78 6.75
N ASP A 44 9.31 -4.14 7.06
CA ASP A 44 10.27 -4.68 8.02
C ASP A 44 9.60 -4.81 9.41
N PRO A 45 9.72 -5.96 10.11
CA PRO A 45 9.03 -6.19 11.38
C PRO A 45 9.38 -5.19 12.50
N GLU A 46 10.65 -4.78 12.57
CA GLU A 46 11.09 -3.82 13.59
C GLU A 46 10.49 -2.45 13.31
N VAL A 47 10.51 -2.04 12.05
CA VAL A 47 9.95 -0.77 11.59
C VAL A 47 8.43 -0.74 11.78
N ASN A 48 7.75 -1.84 11.48
CA ASN A 48 6.31 -2.02 11.70
C ASN A 48 5.95 -1.81 13.18
N ARG A 49 6.69 -2.46 14.08
CA ARG A 49 6.52 -2.36 15.53
C ARG A 49 6.84 -0.96 16.09
N ILE A 50 7.71 -0.19 15.44
CA ILE A 50 8.01 1.20 15.80
C ILE A 50 6.86 2.12 15.34
N LYS A 51 6.39 1.97 14.10
CA LYS A 51 5.27 2.77 13.56
C LYS A 51 4.00 2.58 14.39
N ARG A 52 3.64 1.34 14.73
CA ARG A 52 2.40 0.99 15.46
C ARG A 52 1.17 1.62 14.80
N ARG A 53 0.31 2.26 15.61
CA ARG A 53 -0.88 3.03 15.20
C ARG A 53 -0.58 4.46 14.75
N SER A 54 0.69 4.82 14.55
CA SER A 54 1.04 6.17 14.13
C SER A 54 0.77 6.37 12.64
N LEU A 55 0.32 7.55 12.28
CA LEU A 55 0.16 8.01 10.92
C LEU A 55 1.54 8.20 10.29
N ALA A 56 1.88 7.36 9.32
CA ALA A 56 3.10 7.53 8.54
C ALA A 56 3.10 8.91 7.85
N ASP A 57 4.25 9.56 7.79
CA ASP A 57 4.40 10.85 7.12
C ASP A 57 3.91 10.76 5.67
N LYS A 58 3.21 11.81 5.20
CA LYS A 58 2.61 11.83 3.86
C LYS A 58 3.63 11.62 2.74
N ARG A 59 4.93 11.85 2.98
CA ARG A 59 6.00 11.51 2.03
C ARG A 59 6.03 10.05 1.62
N TYR A 60 5.49 9.14 2.41
CA TYR A 60 5.41 7.72 2.06
C TYR A 60 4.22 7.38 1.14
N VAL A 61 3.23 8.27 0.99
CA VAL A 61 1.99 7.99 0.25
C VAL A 61 2.26 7.62 -1.20
N LEU A 62 3.11 8.36 -1.91
CA LEU A 62 3.46 8.06 -3.30
C LEU A 62 4.21 6.73 -3.44
N THR A 63 5.16 6.46 -2.54
CA THR A 63 5.91 5.20 -2.51
C THR A 63 4.96 4.01 -2.30
N VAL A 64 4.02 4.13 -1.37
CA VAL A 64 3.02 3.08 -1.12
C VAL A 64 2.08 2.93 -2.32
N GLY A 65 1.63 4.03 -2.92
CA GLY A 65 0.82 4.00 -4.13
C GLY A 65 1.50 3.25 -5.29
N HIS A 66 2.81 3.43 -5.45
CA HIS A 66 3.60 2.67 -6.41
C HIS A 66 3.67 1.17 -6.07
N ILE A 67 3.89 0.81 -4.80
CA ILE A 67 3.89 -0.59 -4.36
C ILE A 67 2.54 -1.25 -4.65
N GLN A 68 1.42 -0.55 -4.39
CA GLN A 68 0.08 -1.05 -4.70
C GLN A 68 -0.10 -1.29 -6.21
N ALA A 69 0.34 -0.34 -7.04
CA ALA A 69 0.28 -0.49 -8.50
C ALA A 69 1.10 -1.69 -8.99
N ASP A 70 2.34 -1.83 -8.52
CA ASP A 70 3.23 -2.92 -8.90
C ASP A 70 2.67 -4.28 -8.43
N ALA A 71 2.07 -4.35 -7.24
CA ALA A 71 1.43 -5.55 -6.69
C ALA A 71 0.19 -5.98 -7.49
N LEU A 72 -0.65 -5.03 -7.92
CA LEU A 72 -1.82 -5.30 -8.76
C LEU A 72 -1.41 -5.83 -10.13
N ALA A 73 -0.41 -5.21 -10.77
CA ALA A 73 0.12 -5.66 -12.06
C ALA A 73 0.72 -7.08 -11.97
N LEU A 74 1.45 -7.38 -10.89
CA LEU A 74 1.97 -8.74 -10.65
C LEU A 74 0.84 -9.75 -10.42
N THR A 75 -0.18 -9.39 -9.64
CA THR A 75 -1.33 -10.26 -9.38
C THR A 75 -2.08 -10.57 -10.67
N ALA A 76 -2.27 -9.58 -11.54
CA ALA A 76 -2.91 -9.76 -12.85
C ALA A 76 -2.16 -10.77 -13.74
N LYS A 77 -0.83 -10.87 -13.63
CA LYS A 77 0.00 -11.86 -14.36
C LYS A 77 -0.09 -13.26 -13.77
N MET A 78 -0.30 -13.36 -12.47
CA MET A 78 -0.23 -14.63 -11.72
C MET A 78 -1.59 -15.31 -11.57
N THR A 79 -2.68 -14.63 -11.93
CA THR A 79 -4.05 -15.09 -11.67
C THR A 79 -4.92 -15.00 -12.94
N SER A 80 -6.05 -15.71 -12.92
CA SER A 80 -7.06 -15.54 -13.97
C SER A 80 -7.76 -14.19 -13.85
N GLU A 81 -8.41 -13.70 -14.92
CA GLU A 81 -9.14 -12.42 -14.86
C GLU A 81 -10.24 -12.41 -13.78
N GLY A 82 -10.97 -13.53 -13.62
CA GLY A 82 -12.01 -13.63 -12.59
C GLY A 82 -11.44 -13.60 -11.17
N GLU A 83 -10.27 -14.17 -10.97
CA GLU A 83 -9.56 -14.14 -9.68
C GLU A 83 -8.96 -12.77 -9.39
N PHE A 84 -8.31 -12.14 -10.37
CA PHE A 84 -7.83 -10.78 -10.27
C PHE A 84 -8.94 -9.82 -9.86
N ARG A 85 -10.12 -9.91 -10.49
CA ARG A 85 -11.27 -9.05 -10.15
C ARG A 85 -11.72 -9.21 -8.69
N ARG A 86 -11.70 -10.43 -8.15
CA ARG A 86 -12.02 -10.68 -6.74
C ARG A 86 -10.97 -10.10 -5.80
N ILE A 87 -9.68 -10.28 -6.11
CA ILE A 87 -8.58 -9.75 -5.29
C ILE A 87 -8.58 -8.22 -5.32
N ALA A 88 -8.74 -7.63 -6.50
CA ALA A 88 -8.70 -6.18 -6.70
C ALA A 88 -10.01 -5.45 -6.32
N GLU A 89 -11.05 -6.15 -5.86
CA GLU A 89 -12.36 -5.56 -5.57
C GLU A 89 -12.25 -4.38 -4.58
N SER A 90 -11.49 -4.56 -3.49
CA SER A 90 -11.30 -3.50 -2.50
C SER A 90 -10.56 -2.29 -3.07
N HIS A 91 -9.63 -2.48 -4.02
CA HIS A 91 -8.94 -1.40 -4.71
C HIS A 91 -9.87 -0.66 -5.68
N VAL A 92 -10.74 -1.36 -6.41
CA VAL A 92 -11.73 -0.73 -7.30
C VAL A 92 -12.62 0.21 -6.50
N LEU A 93 -13.12 -0.24 -5.35
CA LEU A 93 -14.00 0.55 -4.48
C LEU A 93 -13.27 1.75 -3.87
N ALA A 94 -12.08 1.53 -3.28
CA ALA A 94 -11.34 2.58 -2.59
C ALA A 94 -10.77 3.63 -3.55
N LEU A 95 -10.14 3.19 -4.65
CA LEU A 95 -9.43 4.06 -5.58
C LEU A 95 -10.34 4.65 -6.67
N GLN A 96 -11.57 4.14 -6.80
CA GLN A 96 -12.53 4.53 -7.83
C GLN A 96 -11.95 4.40 -9.24
N LEU A 97 -11.17 3.34 -9.46
CA LEU A 97 -10.57 3.00 -10.76
C LEU A 97 -11.15 1.68 -11.26
N PRO A 98 -11.40 1.55 -12.58
CA PRO A 98 -11.86 0.28 -13.13
C PRO A 98 -10.76 -0.77 -13.06
N ALA A 99 -11.15 -2.04 -12.92
CA ALA A 99 -10.21 -3.17 -12.87
C ALA A 99 -9.31 -3.29 -14.13
N SER A 100 -9.72 -2.71 -15.27
CA SER A 100 -8.88 -2.61 -16.46
C SER A 100 -7.64 -1.74 -16.24
N THR A 101 -7.79 -0.60 -15.55
CA THR A 101 -6.68 0.30 -15.20
C THR A 101 -5.78 -0.34 -14.14
N LEU A 102 -6.38 -0.99 -13.12
CA LEU A 102 -5.62 -1.64 -12.05
C LEU A 102 -4.73 -2.80 -12.53
N ARG A 103 -5.13 -3.46 -13.63
CA ARG A 103 -4.37 -4.54 -14.27
C ARG A 103 -3.25 -4.03 -15.20
N GLY A 104 -3.28 -2.75 -15.57
CA GLY A 104 -2.37 -2.16 -16.53
C GLY A 104 -0.92 -2.18 -16.04
N GLU A 105 0.02 -2.40 -16.96
CA GLU A 105 1.46 -2.49 -16.68
C GLU A 105 2.24 -1.28 -17.18
N SER A 106 1.56 -0.37 -17.88
CA SER A 106 2.24 0.80 -18.42
C SER A 106 2.62 1.76 -17.30
N THR A 107 3.65 2.57 -17.53
CA THR A 107 4.01 3.67 -16.61
C THR A 107 2.82 4.60 -16.34
N ALA A 108 1.93 4.79 -17.33
CA ALA A 108 0.73 5.61 -17.18
C ALA A 108 -0.31 4.95 -16.27
N ASP A 109 -0.48 3.62 -16.32
CA ASP A 109 -1.39 2.90 -15.42
C ASP A 109 -0.87 2.95 -13.99
N ARG A 110 0.43 2.71 -13.82
CA ARG A 110 1.11 2.80 -12.52
C ARG A 110 0.93 4.18 -11.87
N GLU A 111 1.08 5.25 -12.65
CA GLU A 111 0.88 6.62 -12.19
C GLU A 111 -0.60 6.94 -11.88
N GLN A 112 -1.54 6.39 -12.64
CA GLN A 112 -2.97 6.55 -12.35
C GLN A 112 -3.34 5.92 -11.00
N VAL A 113 -2.83 4.71 -10.72
CA VAL A 113 -3.05 4.01 -9.46
C VAL A 113 -2.42 4.77 -8.29
N SER A 114 -1.15 5.19 -8.41
CA SER A 114 -0.48 5.92 -7.33
C SER A 114 -1.16 7.24 -7.00
N ARG A 115 -1.60 8.00 -8.01
CA ARG A 115 -2.38 9.23 -7.82
C ARG A 115 -3.76 8.97 -7.22
N ALA A 116 -4.44 7.89 -7.61
CA ALA A 116 -5.72 7.53 -7.01
C ALA A 116 -5.56 7.14 -5.54
N PHE A 117 -4.49 6.41 -5.22
CA PHE A 117 -4.13 6.09 -3.85
C PHE A 117 -3.90 7.37 -3.02
N GLU A 118 -3.10 8.31 -3.54
CA GLU A 118 -2.87 9.59 -2.87
C GLU A 118 -4.16 10.38 -2.62
N ARG A 119 -5.05 10.49 -3.62
CA ARG A 119 -6.36 11.16 -3.49
C ARG A 119 -7.26 10.50 -2.45
N THR A 120 -7.17 9.17 -2.31
CA THR A 120 -7.99 8.39 -1.37
C THR A 120 -7.45 8.52 0.06
N VAL A 121 -6.14 8.38 0.21
CA VAL A 121 -5.50 8.24 1.52
C VAL A 121 -5.24 9.58 2.18
N THR A 122 -4.96 10.64 1.43
CA THR A 122 -4.65 11.95 2.02
C THR A 122 -5.79 12.50 2.89
N PRO A 123 -7.06 12.52 2.42
CA PRO A 123 -8.18 12.97 3.26
C PRO A 123 -8.43 12.07 4.46
N LEU A 124 -8.25 10.75 4.30
CA LEU A 124 -8.39 9.77 5.39
C LEU A 124 -7.31 9.95 6.46
N TRP A 125 -6.09 10.25 6.03
CA TRP A 125 -4.98 10.60 6.90
C TRP A 125 -5.30 11.86 7.71
N ASP A 126 -5.80 12.91 7.06
CA ASP A 126 -6.18 14.17 7.72
C ASP A 126 -7.32 13.97 8.73
N LEU A 127 -8.28 13.12 8.37
CA LEU A 127 -9.36 12.73 9.27
C LEU A 127 -8.85 11.95 10.48
N ALA A 128 -7.96 10.98 10.30
CA ALA A 128 -7.37 10.23 11.41
C ALA A 128 -6.57 11.16 12.34
N ALA A 129 -5.82 12.11 11.76
CA ALA A 129 -5.06 13.10 12.53
C ALA A 129 -5.97 13.97 13.39
N SER A 130 -7.11 14.43 12.85
CA SER A 130 -8.09 15.22 13.61
C SER A 130 -8.76 14.42 14.74
N HIS A 131 -8.79 13.09 14.64
CA HIS A 131 -9.28 12.16 15.68
C HIS A 131 -8.19 11.72 16.68
N GLY A 132 -7.02 12.39 16.68
CA GLY A 132 -5.99 12.19 17.70
C GLY A 132 -5.10 10.96 17.48
N PHE A 133 -5.06 10.41 16.27
CA PHE A 133 -4.04 9.41 15.94
C PHE A 133 -2.64 10.04 15.93
N PRO A 134 -1.63 9.40 16.54
CA PRO A 134 -0.31 10.00 16.67
C PRO A 134 0.39 10.12 15.32
N GLY A 135 1.13 11.20 15.08
CA GLY A 135 1.86 11.44 13.83
C GLY A 135 2.19 12.92 13.62
N PRO A 136 2.85 13.29 12.50
CA PRO A 136 3.37 12.40 11.46
C PRO A 136 4.59 11.61 11.96
N TRP A 137 4.62 10.30 11.67
CA TRP A 137 5.73 9.42 11.97
C TRP A 137 6.65 9.29 10.76
N LEU A 138 7.94 9.59 10.96
CA LEU A 138 8.99 9.39 9.99
C LEU A 138 9.99 8.37 10.55
N PHE A 139 10.35 7.37 9.76
CA PHE A 139 11.41 6.45 10.16
C PHE A 139 12.75 7.20 10.27
N ARG A 140 13.38 7.10 11.43
CA ARG A 140 14.75 7.58 11.69
C ARG A 140 15.57 6.36 12.06
N GLY A 141 16.22 5.80 11.05
CA GLY A 141 17.17 4.69 11.21
C GLY A 141 18.42 5.12 11.94
#